data_AF-A0A251TP12-F1
#
_entry.id   AF-A0A251TP12-F1
#
_cell.length_a   1.000
_cell.length_b   1.000
_cell.length_c   1.000
_cell.angle_alpha   90.00
_cell.angle_beta   90.00
_cell.angle_gamma   90.00
#
_symmetry.space_group_name_H-M   'P 1'
#
loop_
_entity.id
_entity.type
_entity.pdbx_description
1 polymer ?
#
loop_
_entity_poly.entity_id
_entity_poly.type
_entity_poly.pdbx_seq_one_letter_code
_entity_poly.pdbx_strand_id
1 'polypeptide(L)'
;MARLPLEPNDSKALILASQFDCLEEMLIVVSMLSVESIFYVPRDKLEESRTVIKSFSSPEGDHLTLVNVYHASIEFLEKNKTENGNEKAEKNLMKWCKDNFINNRSLKHARDIYNQILENVERMGLKISSCGDDMLPLRRCLAASYFLNAALKHPDGTYRVLANGQIAEIHPTSVLRRSKPECIIFYNLVQTTRNYVHNVTRIDYLWLAELAPQCYALKDN
;
A
#
# COMPACT_ATOMS: atom_id res chain seq x y z
N MET A 1 -12.17 0.34 -18.40
CA MET A 1 -12.08 0.31 -16.93
C MET A 1 -13.46 0.58 -16.29
N ALA A 2 -14.54 -0.06 -16.77
CA ALA A 2 -15.92 0.26 -16.37
C ALA A 2 -16.62 -0.85 -15.57
N ARG A 3 -15.86 -1.85 -15.07
CA ARG A 3 -16.40 -3.02 -14.33
C ARG A 3 -16.00 -3.06 -12.85
N LEU A 4 -15.02 -2.25 -12.45
CA LEU A 4 -14.59 -2.11 -11.05
C LEU A 4 -15.06 -0.74 -10.54
N PRO A 5 -15.72 -0.66 -9.38
CA PRO A 5 -16.13 0.60 -8.76
C PRO A 5 -14.93 1.27 -8.07
N LEU A 6 -13.84 1.48 -8.81
CA LEU A 6 -12.55 1.96 -8.31
C LEU A 6 -12.04 3.11 -9.17
N GLU A 7 -11.10 3.88 -8.61
CA GLU A 7 -10.36 4.89 -9.39
C GLU A 7 -9.62 4.24 -10.58
N PRO A 8 -9.38 4.98 -11.67
CA PRO A 8 -8.75 4.42 -12.87
C PRO A 8 -7.37 3.79 -12.61
N ASN A 9 -6.58 4.40 -11.73
CA ASN A 9 -5.24 3.89 -11.38
C ASN A 9 -5.31 2.56 -10.62
N ASP A 10 -6.25 2.42 -9.68
CA ASP A 10 -6.43 1.19 -8.90
C ASP A 10 -6.99 0.06 -9.76
N SER A 11 -7.93 0.40 -10.66
CA SER A 11 -8.44 -0.54 -11.66
C SER A 11 -7.31 -1.05 -12.57
N LYS A 12 -6.42 -0.15 -13.01
CA LYS A 12 -5.24 -0.51 -13.80
C LYS A 12 -4.28 -1.38 -12.97
N ALA A 13 -4.07 -1.04 -11.71
CA ALA A 13 -3.17 -1.76 -10.81
C ALA A 13 -3.58 -3.22 -10.63
N LEU A 14 -4.88 -3.49 -10.44
CA LEU A 14 -5.39 -4.85 -10.31
C LEU A 14 -5.23 -5.66 -11.60
N ILE A 15 -5.46 -5.06 -12.77
CA ILE A 15 -5.27 -5.75 -14.05
C ILE A 15 -3.80 -6.09 -14.26
N LEU A 16 -2.88 -5.17 -13.96
CA LEU A 16 -1.45 -5.41 -14.08
C LEU A 16 -0.96 -6.43 -13.04
N ALA A 17 -1.47 -6.39 -11.81
CA ALA A 17 -1.04 -7.31 -10.76
C ALA A 17 -1.25 -8.78 -11.12
N SER A 18 -2.28 -9.10 -11.91
CA SER A 18 -2.48 -10.45 -12.47
C SER A 18 -1.35 -10.88 -13.42
N GLN A 19 -0.70 -9.93 -14.11
CA GLN A 19 0.44 -10.18 -15.00
C GLN A 19 1.78 -10.23 -14.25
N PHE A 20 1.88 -9.56 -13.11
CA PHE A 20 3.05 -9.59 -12.21
C PHE A 20 2.96 -10.73 -11.18
N ASP A 21 1.96 -11.60 -11.27
CA ASP A 21 1.69 -12.68 -10.32
C ASP A 21 1.53 -12.20 -8.85
N CYS A 22 1.08 -10.98 -8.60
CA CYS A 22 0.93 -10.37 -7.26
C CYS A 22 -0.48 -9.79 -7.02
N LEU A 23 -1.52 -10.43 -7.59
CA LEU A 23 -2.90 -9.92 -7.52
C LEU A 23 -3.43 -9.92 -6.09
N GLU A 24 -3.10 -10.93 -5.29
CA GLU A 24 -3.52 -11.02 -3.89
C GLU A 24 -3.00 -9.83 -3.07
N GLU A 25 -1.71 -9.52 -3.18
CA GLU A 25 -1.11 -8.40 -2.46
C GLU A 25 -1.64 -7.05 -2.97
N MET A 26 -1.86 -6.91 -4.28
CA MET A 26 -2.40 -5.66 -4.84
C MET A 26 -3.87 -5.44 -4.42
N LEU A 27 -4.68 -6.50 -4.34
CA LEU A 27 -6.04 -6.43 -3.80
C LEU A 27 -6.03 -5.89 -2.37
N ILE A 28 -5.12 -6.40 -1.54
CA ILE A 28 -4.94 -5.92 -0.17
C ILE A 28 -4.55 -4.44 -0.16
N VAL A 29 -3.54 -4.06 -0.95
CA VAL A 29 -3.07 -2.67 -1.04
C VAL A 29 -4.22 -1.73 -1.41
N VAL A 30 -4.94 -1.99 -2.48
CA VAL A 30 -6.06 -1.15 -2.93
C VAL A 30 -7.15 -1.06 -1.87
N SER A 31 -7.49 -2.19 -1.23
CA SER A 31 -8.53 -2.23 -0.19
C SER A 31 -8.15 -1.43 1.05
N MET A 32 -6.89 -1.55 1.49
CA MET A 32 -6.36 -0.83 2.66
C MET A 32 -6.17 0.67 2.39
N LEU A 33 -5.91 1.07 1.14
CA LEU A 33 -5.82 2.48 0.73
C LEU A 33 -7.19 3.14 0.54
N SER A 34 -8.25 2.35 0.36
CA SER A 34 -9.62 2.83 0.13
C SER A 34 -10.35 3.24 1.42
N VAL A 35 -9.73 3.06 2.58
CA VAL A 35 -10.30 3.40 3.90
C VAL A 35 -9.54 4.52 4.59
N GLU A 36 -10.12 5.06 5.66
CA GLU A 36 -9.40 5.96 6.57
C GLU A 36 -8.17 5.26 7.19
N SER A 37 -7.20 6.06 7.66
CA SER A 37 -5.94 5.58 8.24
C SER A 37 -6.10 4.33 9.12
N ILE A 38 -5.40 3.26 8.73
CA ILE A 38 -5.38 1.97 9.43
C ILE A 38 -4.75 2.12 10.81
N PHE A 39 -3.67 2.90 10.91
CA PHE A 39 -3.00 3.14 12.18
C PHE A 39 -3.57 4.38 12.87
N TYR A 40 -3.70 4.32 14.20
CA TYR A 40 -3.98 5.48 15.04
C TYR A 40 -2.89 5.64 16.09
N VAL A 41 -2.41 6.88 16.27
CA VAL A 41 -1.30 7.18 17.18
C VAL A 41 -1.81 8.10 18.29
N PRO A 42 -2.19 7.57 19.47
CA PRO A 42 -2.64 8.39 20.59
C PRO A 42 -1.48 9.18 21.20
N ARG A 43 -1.73 10.44 21.57
CA ARG A 43 -0.70 11.36 22.09
C ARG A 43 -0.02 10.84 23.36
N ASP A 44 -0.75 10.13 24.20
CA ASP A 44 -0.25 9.65 25.49
C ASP A 44 0.63 8.39 25.38
N LYS A 45 0.57 7.68 24.23
CA LYS A 45 1.30 6.42 24.00
C LYS A 45 2.11 6.46 22.69
N LEU A 46 2.72 7.60 22.41
CA LEU A 46 3.48 7.82 21.16
C LEU A 46 4.60 6.80 20.94
N GLU A 47 5.43 6.52 21.95
CA GLU A 47 6.57 5.61 21.80
C GLU A 47 6.15 4.14 21.76
N GLU A 48 5.14 3.77 22.54
CA GLU A 48 4.54 2.42 22.53
C GLU A 48 3.93 2.12 21.16
N SER A 49 3.08 3.02 20.65
CA SER A 49 2.43 2.87 19.34
C SER A 49 3.44 2.79 18.21
N ARG A 50 4.49 3.62 18.21
CA ARG A 50 5.57 3.53 17.22
C ARG A 50 6.30 2.20 17.26
N THR A 51 6.54 1.66 18.45
CA THR A 51 7.24 0.38 18.61
C THR A 51 6.41 -0.77 18.04
N VAL A 52 5.10 -0.78 18.33
CA VAL A 52 4.19 -1.80 17.81
C VAL A 52 3.96 -1.65 16.30
N ILE A 53 3.74 -0.44 15.79
CA ILE A 53 3.59 -0.21 14.34
C ILE A 53 4.86 -0.62 13.58
N LYS A 54 6.03 -0.43 14.20
CA LYS A 54 7.31 -0.84 13.62
C LYS A 54 7.43 -2.35 13.41
N SER A 55 6.73 -3.19 14.18
CA SER A 55 6.76 -4.65 13.96
C SER A 55 6.12 -5.07 12.64
N PHE A 56 5.19 -4.27 12.11
CA PHE A 56 4.55 -4.50 10.81
C PHE A 56 5.29 -3.82 9.65
N SER A 57 6.21 -2.90 9.96
CA SER A 57 6.85 -2.05 8.96
C SER A 57 7.73 -2.85 8.02
N SER A 58 7.50 -2.67 6.71
CA SER A 58 8.40 -3.16 5.68
C SER A 58 9.46 -2.10 5.36
N PRO A 59 10.76 -2.46 5.27
CA PRO A 59 11.81 -1.53 4.86
C PRO A 59 11.64 -1.03 3.43
N GLU A 60 10.80 -1.70 2.64
CA GLU A 60 10.53 -1.36 1.25
C GLU A 60 9.43 -0.30 1.10
N GLY A 61 8.53 -0.15 2.09
CA GLY A 61 7.55 0.92 2.05
C GLY A 61 6.23 0.67 2.77
N ASP A 62 5.37 1.67 2.68
CA ASP A 62 4.08 1.73 3.34
C ASP A 62 3.08 0.74 2.71
N HIS A 63 3.05 0.58 1.38
CA HIS A 63 2.15 -0.38 0.73
C HIS A 63 2.39 -1.81 1.24
N LEU A 64 3.64 -2.21 1.39
CA LEU A 64 4.01 -3.53 1.91
C LEU A 64 3.72 -3.63 3.41
N THR A 65 3.86 -2.51 4.14
CA THR A 65 3.44 -2.44 5.55
C THR A 65 1.94 -2.69 5.70
N LEU A 66 1.10 -2.17 4.78
CA LEU A 66 -0.33 -2.45 4.76
C LEU A 66 -0.62 -3.93 4.48
N VAL A 67 0.12 -4.57 3.57
CA VAL A 67 0.03 -6.02 3.32
C VAL A 67 0.34 -6.81 4.59
N ASN A 68 1.44 -6.49 5.27
CA ASN A 68 1.83 -7.15 6.51
C ASN A 68 0.75 -7.06 7.60
N VAL A 69 0.15 -5.88 7.79
CA VAL A 69 -0.94 -5.69 8.75
C VAL A 69 -2.15 -6.52 8.39
N TYR A 70 -2.54 -6.52 7.12
CA TYR A 70 -3.70 -7.29 6.66
C TYR A 70 -3.47 -8.79 6.90
N HIS A 71 -2.33 -9.34 6.45
CA HIS A 71 -1.97 -10.75 6.67
C HIS A 71 -1.98 -11.12 8.16
N ALA A 72 -1.34 -10.31 9.02
CA ALA A 72 -1.33 -10.55 10.46
C ALA A 72 -2.74 -10.56 11.06
N SER A 73 -3.63 -9.69 10.57
CA SER A 73 -5.01 -9.63 11.03
C SER A 73 -5.84 -10.86 10.62
N ILE A 74 -5.65 -11.35 9.40
CA ILE A 74 -6.32 -12.55 8.88
C ILE A 74 -5.79 -13.79 9.60
N GLU A 75 -4.47 -13.92 9.76
CA GLU A 75 -3.87 -15.04 10.50
C GLU A 75 -4.38 -15.11 11.94
N PHE A 76 -4.44 -13.96 12.63
CA PHE A 76 -4.99 -13.89 13.98
C PHE A 76 -6.46 -14.32 14.03
N LEU A 77 -7.26 -13.85 13.06
CA LEU A 77 -8.68 -14.17 12.97
C LEU A 77 -8.92 -15.66 12.73
N GLU A 78 -8.24 -16.28 11.77
CA GLU A 78 -8.43 -17.70 11.43
C GLU A 78 -8.01 -18.65 12.55
N LYS A 79 -6.92 -18.34 13.27
CA LYS A 79 -6.52 -19.06 14.48
C LYS A 79 -7.62 -19.02 15.54
N ASN A 80 -8.17 -17.84 15.79
CA ASN A 80 -9.23 -17.68 16.79
C ASN A 80 -10.57 -18.29 16.37
N LYS A 81 -10.93 -18.26 15.08
CA LYS A 81 -12.16 -18.90 14.57
C LYS A 81 -12.16 -20.40 14.82
N THR A 82 -11.01 -21.04 14.59
CA THR A 82 -10.83 -22.49 14.79
C THR A 82 -11.02 -22.89 16.25
N GLU A 83 -10.57 -22.06 17.20
CA GLU A 83 -10.61 -22.36 18.64
C GLU A 83 -11.93 -21.95 19.33
N ASN A 84 -12.53 -20.84 18.90
CA ASN A 84 -13.51 -20.11 19.70
C ASN A 84 -14.83 -19.80 18.96
N GLY A 85 -14.94 -20.16 17.68
CA GLY A 85 -16.08 -19.81 16.82
C GLY A 85 -16.05 -18.37 16.32
N ASN A 86 -16.89 -18.07 15.33
CA ASN A 86 -16.82 -16.84 14.53
C ASN A 86 -17.05 -15.55 15.35
N GLU A 87 -18.10 -15.49 16.16
CA GLU A 87 -18.44 -14.28 16.93
C GLU A 87 -17.38 -13.90 17.97
N LYS A 88 -16.77 -14.90 18.62
CA LYS A 88 -15.73 -14.68 19.62
C LYS A 88 -14.40 -14.29 18.96
N ALA A 89 -14.12 -14.83 17.78
CA ALA A 89 -12.94 -14.45 16.99
C ALA A 89 -12.97 -12.97 16.59
N GLU A 90 -14.12 -12.44 16.12
CA GLU A 90 -14.27 -11.02 15.79
C GLU A 90 -14.11 -10.10 17.02
N LYS A 91 -14.63 -10.52 18.20
CA LYS A 91 -14.38 -9.79 19.46
C LYS A 91 -12.89 -9.79 19.85
N ASN A 92 -12.21 -10.93 19.68
CA ASN A 92 -10.77 -11.02 19.94
C ASN A 92 -9.97 -10.17 18.94
N LEU A 93 -10.37 -10.12 17.67
CA LEU A 93 -9.75 -9.28 16.66
C LEU A 93 -9.88 -7.79 17.01
N MET A 94 -11.04 -7.36 17.52
CA MET A 94 -11.22 -6.00 18.01
C MET A 94 -10.22 -5.66 19.13
N LYS A 95 -9.98 -6.60 20.06
CA LYS A 95 -8.96 -6.44 21.11
C LYS A 95 -7.56 -6.39 20.53
N TRP A 96 -7.22 -7.30 19.62
CA TRP A 96 -5.94 -7.32 18.93
C TRP A 96 -5.67 -6.02 18.17
N CYS A 97 -6.67 -5.46 17.48
CA CYS A 97 -6.55 -4.19 16.80
C CYS A 97 -6.21 -3.05 17.79
N LYS A 98 -6.88 -3.02 18.95
CA LYS A 98 -6.61 -2.03 20.01
C LYS A 98 -5.19 -2.15 20.55
N ASP A 99 -4.74 -3.38 20.82
CA ASP A 99 -3.40 -3.66 21.34
C ASP A 99 -2.30 -3.33 20.29
N ASN A 100 -2.63 -3.42 19.00
CA ASN A 100 -1.73 -3.10 17.89
C ASN A 100 -1.88 -1.70 17.29
N PHE A 101 -2.66 -0.81 17.93
CA PHE A 101 -2.89 0.55 17.46
C PHE A 101 -3.48 0.63 16.03
N ILE A 102 -4.30 -0.37 15.69
CA ILE A 102 -5.03 -0.49 14.43
C ILE A 102 -6.49 -0.09 14.64
N ASN A 103 -7.03 0.72 13.74
CA ASN A 103 -8.43 1.08 13.73
C ASN A 103 -9.28 -0.11 13.23
N ASN A 104 -9.93 -0.80 14.15
CA ASN A 104 -10.79 -1.96 13.85
C ASN A 104 -11.92 -1.63 12.85
N ARG A 105 -12.46 -0.40 12.89
CA ARG A 105 -13.52 0.02 11.95
C ARG A 105 -12.96 0.12 10.53
N SER A 106 -11.81 0.78 10.37
CA SER A 106 -11.13 0.88 9.07
C SER A 106 -10.71 -0.48 8.55
N LEU A 107 -10.13 -1.34 9.39
CA LEU A 107 -9.72 -2.69 9.00
C LEU A 107 -10.90 -3.55 8.57
N LYS A 108 -12.02 -3.52 9.30
CA LYS A 108 -13.23 -4.23 8.92
C LYS A 108 -13.75 -3.75 7.57
N HIS A 109 -13.81 -2.43 7.37
CA HIS A 109 -14.24 -1.85 6.10
C HIS A 109 -13.30 -2.25 4.95
N ALA A 110 -11.99 -2.29 5.18
CA ALA A 110 -11.02 -2.74 4.18
C ALA A 110 -11.22 -4.21 3.81
N ARG A 111 -11.54 -5.09 4.77
CA ARG A 111 -11.90 -6.50 4.49
C ARG A 111 -13.19 -6.61 3.65
N ASP A 112 -14.19 -5.77 3.94
CA ASP A 112 -15.44 -5.76 3.16
C ASP A 112 -15.18 -5.30 1.72
N ILE A 113 -14.35 -4.26 1.52
CA ILE A 113 -13.91 -3.79 0.20
C ILE A 113 -13.09 -4.87 -0.52
N TYR A 114 -12.16 -5.53 0.18
CA TYR A 114 -11.36 -6.62 -0.38
C TYR A 114 -12.23 -7.71 -0.99
N ASN A 115 -13.24 -8.19 -0.25
CA ASN A 115 -14.15 -9.23 -0.74
C ASN A 115 -14.96 -8.75 -1.95
N GLN A 116 -15.44 -7.51 -1.95
CA GLN A 116 -16.16 -6.95 -3.09
C GLN A 116 -15.28 -6.86 -4.35
N ILE A 117 -14.04 -6.40 -4.21
CA ILE A 117 -13.12 -6.32 -5.35
C ILE A 117 -12.73 -7.73 -5.81
N LEU A 118 -12.48 -8.66 -4.89
CA LEU A 118 -12.16 -10.06 -5.17
C LEU A 118 -13.23 -10.69 -6.08
N GLU A 119 -14.50 -10.60 -5.69
CA GLU A 119 -15.61 -11.13 -6.51
C GLU A 119 -15.65 -10.50 -7.92
N ASN A 120 -15.34 -9.21 -8.04
CA ASN A 120 -15.33 -8.54 -9.34
C ASN A 120 -14.16 -9.01 -10.21
N VAL A 121 -12.95 -9.18 -9.65
CA VAL A 121 -11.78 -9.66 -10.41
C VAL A 121 -11.93 -11.12 -10.82
N GLU A 122 -12.55 -11.96 -9.98
CA GLU A 122 -12.91 -13.34 -10.33
C GLU A 122 -13.92 -13.37 -11.49
N ARG A 123 -14.97 -12.53 -11.42
CA ARG A 123 -15.95 -12.37 -12.53
C ARG A 123 -15.32 -11.85 -13.82
N MET A 124 -14.19 -11.13 -13.73
CA MET A 124 -13.41 -10.70 -14.88
C MET A 124 -12.48 -11.78 -15.43
N GLY A 125 -12.32 -12.91 -14.73
CA GLY A 125 -11.42 -14.00 -15.12
C GLY A 125 -9.95 -13.66 -14.90
N LEU A 126 -9.63 -12.72 -13.99
CA LEU A 126 -8.24 -12.43 -13.65
C LEU A 126 -7.67 -13.58 -12.81
N LYS A 127 -6.43 -13.97 -13.10
CA LYS A 127 -5.70 -14.98 -12.32
C LYS A 127 -5.34 -14.38 -10.97
N ILE A 128 -5.88 -14.96 -9.90
CA ILE A 128 -5.50 -14.67 -8.52
C ILE A 128 -4.23 -15.46 -8.21
N SER A 129 -3.19 -14.74 -7.82
CA SER A 129 -1.91 -15.31 -7.40
C SER A 129 -1.25 -14.38 -6.39
N SER A 130 -0.46 -14.98 -5.51
CA SER A 130 0.38 -14.30 -4.52
C SER A 130 1.84 -14.39 -4.96
N CYS A 131 2.59 -13.32 -4.73
CA CYS A 131 4.05 -13.32 -4.89
C CYS A 131 4.80 -13.88 -3.67
N GLY A 132 4.07 -14.29 -2.62
CA GLY A 132 4.63 -14.86 -1.40
C GLY A 132 5.57 -13.88 -0.68
N ASP A 133 6.70 -14.38 -0.20
CA ASP A 133 7.68 -13.56 0.54
C ASP A 133 8.50 -12.63 -0.37
N ASP A 134 8.62 -12.94 -1.67
CA ASP A 134 9.29 -12.05 -2.63
C ASP A 134 8.33 -10.95 -3.08
N MET A 135 8.47 -9.79 -2.45
CA MET A 135 7.65 -8.62 -2.74
C MET A 135 8.16 -7.78 -3.93
N LEU A 136 9.18 -8.25 -4.66
CA LEU A 136 9.65 -7.58 -5.88
C LEU A 136 8.54 -7.44 -6.95
N PRO A 137 7.71 -8.46 -7.24
CA PRO A 137 6.66 -8.34 -8.25
C PRO A 137 5.62 -7.29 -7.88
N LEU A 138 5.23 -7.19 -6.60
CA LEU A 138 4.35 -6.13 -6.10
C LEU A 138 4.97 -4.74 -6.31
N ARG A 139 6.24 -4.54 -5.97
CA ARG A 139 6.93 -3.24 -6.17
C ARG A 139 7.02 -2.84 -7.63
N ARG A 140 7.30 -3.79 -8.53
CA ARG A 140 7.34 -3.56 -9.97
C ARG A 140 5.94 -3.28 -10.52
N CYS A 141 4.92 -3.99 -10.02
CA CYS A 141 3.53 -3.71 -10.35
C CYS A 141 3.11 -2.29 -9.91
N LEU A 142 3.49 -1.85 -8.70
CA LEU A 142 3.26 -0.48 -8.23
C LEU A 142 3.93 0.54 -9.16
N ALA A 143 5.18 0.29 -9.58
CA ALA A 143 5.89 1.15 -10.52
C ALA A 143 5.18 1.23 -11.89
N ALA A 144 4.70 0.11 -12.43
CA ALA A 144 3.97 0.07 -13.71
C ALA A 144 2.58 0.75 -13.63
N SER A 145 1.93 0.65 -12.46
CA SER A 145 0.56 1.09 -12.26
C SER A 145 0.47 2.57 -11.94
N TYR A 146 1.30 3.03 -11.00
CA TYR A 146 1.33 4.38 -10.47
C TYR A 146 2.52 5.19 -10.98
N PHE A 147 3.04 4.87 -12.18
CA PHE A 147 4.22 5.50 -12.78
C PHE A 147 4.16 7.04 -12.79
N LEU A 148 2.99 7.66 -12.97
CA LEU A 148 2.83 9.13 -12.89
C LEU A 148 3.07 9.69 -11.49
N ASN A 149 2.91 8.87 -10.46
CA ASN A 149 3.18 9.18 -9.06
C ASN A 149 4.59 8.71 -8.65
N ALA A 150 5.55 8.78 -9.56
CA ALA A 150 6.95 8.56 -9.25
C ALA A 150 7.63 9.88 -8.84
N ALA A 151 8.54 9.82 -7.87
CA ALA A 151 9.35 10.96 -7.46
C ALA A 151 10.81 10.57 -7.22
N LEU A 152 11.72 11.51 -7.52
CA LEU A 152 13.15 11.37 -7.25
C LEU A 152 13.59 12.29 -6.12
N LYS A 153 14.48 11.77 -5.28
CA LYS A 153 15.07 12.52 -4.19
C LYS A 153 16.06 13.57 -4.71
N HIS A 154 15.99 14.75 -4.11
CA HIS A 154 16.97 15.82 -4.30
C HIS A 154 18.04 15.80 -3.19
N PRO A 155 19.20 16.46 -3.40
CA PRO A 155 20.28 16.54 -2.40
C PRO A 155 19.84 17.16 -1.06
N ASP A 156 18.86 18.07 -1.07
CA ASP A 156 18.28 18.66 0.13
C ASP A 156 17.32 17.71 0.89
N GLY A 157 17.08 16.52 0.33
CA GLY A 157 16.22 15.48 0.88
C GLY A 157 14.73 15.72 0.66
N THR A 158 14.34 16.69 -0.18
CA THR A 158 13.01 16.79 -0.78
C THR A 158 12.88 15.83 -1.96
N TYR A 159 11.68 15.70 -2.51
CA TYR A 159 11.38 14.84 -3.66
C TYR A 159 10.73 15.66 -4.75
N ARG A 160 11.16 15.44 -5.99
CA ARG A 160 10.55 16.02 -7.18
C ARG A 160 9.72 14.95 -7.89
N VAL A 161 8.43 15.22 -8.01
CA VAL A 161 7.49 14.39 -8.78
C VAL A 161 7.87 14.44 -10.25
N LEU A 162 8.04 13.28 -10.87
CA LEU A 162 8.56 13.18 -12.23
C LEU A 162 7.55 13.67 -13.28
N ALA A 163 6.25 13.43 -13.07
CA ALA A 163 5.22 13.77 -14.05
C ALA A 163 4.97 15.28 -14.20
N ASN A 164 5.13 16.07 -13.12
CA ASN A 164 4.74 17.47 -13.11
C ASN A 164 5.77 18.42 -12.45
N GLY A 165 6.87 17.89 -11.94
CA GLY A 165 7.95 18.68 -11.33
C GLY A 165 7.64 19.26 -9.95
N GLN A 166 6.49 18.96 -9.33
CA GLN A 166 6.17 19.45 -8.00
C GLN A 166 7.17 18.92 -6.97
N ILE A 167 7.56 19.80 -6.04
CA ILE A 167 8.41 19.43 -4.91
C ILE A 167 7.52 19.02 -3.73
N ALA A 168 7.90 17.93 -3.07
CA ALA A 168 7.21 17.37 -1.93
C ALA A 168 8.20 16.74 -0.92
N GLU A 169 7.71 16.44 0.28
CA GLU A 169 8.43 15.64 1.27
C GLU A 169 7.69 14.32 1.53
N ILE A 170 8.41 13.27 1.92
CA ILE A 170 7.77 12.07 2.47
C ILE A 170 7.05 12.46 3.77
N HIS A 171 5.76 12.10 3.87
CA HIS A 171 4.95 12.39 5.04
C HIS A 171 5.55 11.78 6.33
N PRO A 172 5.47 12.45 7.50
CA PRO A 172 6.09 11.96 8.74
C PRO A 172 5.61 10.59 9.24
N THR A 173 4.44 10.11 8.78
CA THR A 173 3.90 8.79 9.16
C THR A 173 4.47 7.65 8.34
N SER A 174 5.14 7.93 7.22
CA SER A 174 5.70 6.88 6.36
C SER A 174 6.88 6.20 7.04
N VAL A 175 7.00 4.88 6.85
CA VAL A 175 8.15 4.10 7.31
C VAL A 175 9.45 4.53 6.62
N LEU A 176 9.35 5.16 5.45
CA LEU A 176 10.48 5.63 4.64
C LEU A 176 10.93 7.06 4.98
N ARG A 177 10.29 7.73 5.96
CA ARG A 177 10.63 9.11 6.34
C ARG A 177 12.11 9.29 6.68
N ARG A 178 12.74 8.28 7.28
CA ARG A 178 14.15 8.31 7.69
C ARG A 178 15.11 7.76 6.63
N SER A 179 14.77 6.64 5.98
CA SER A 179 15.66 6.00 5.01
C SER A 179 15.84 6.83 3.74
N LYS A 180 14.80 7.59 3.34
CA LYS A 180 14.79 8.48 2.18
C LYS A 180 15.46 7.86 0.92
N PRO A 181 14.84 6.82 0.32
CA PRO A 181 15.37 6.17 -0.88
C PRO A 181 15.40 7.10 -2.09
N GLU A 182 16.25 6.81 -3.07
CA GLU A 182 16.47 7.69 -4.23
C GLU A 182 15.26 7.83 -5.15
N CYS A 183 14.53 6.74 -5.38
CA CYS A 183 13.32 6.73 -6.20
C CYS A 183 12.15 6.08 -5.45
N ILE A 184 10.98 6.71 -5.55
CA ILE A 184 9.76 6.27 -4.87
C ILE A 184 8.55 6.30 -5.79
N ILE A 185 7.60 5.43 -5.50
CA ILE A 185 6.19 5.53 -5.91
C ILE A 185 5.38 5.95 -4.69
N PHE A 186 4.42 6.86 -4.89
CA PHE A 186 3.48 7.27 -3.86
C PHE A 186 2.03 7.10 -4.33
N TYR A 187 1.11 6.95 -3.38
CA TYR A 187 -0.32 6.84 -3.72
C TYR A 187 -0.95 8.22 -3.93
N ASN A 188 -0.72 9.14 -3.00
CA ASN A 188 -1.35 10.46 -3.02
C ASN A 188 -0.37 11.58 -2.61
N LEU A 189 -0.56 12.74 -3.25
CA LEU A 189 0.11 13.98 -2.91
C LEU A 189 -0.89 14.90 -2.21
N VAL A 190 -0.59 15.30 -0.98
CA VAL A 190 -1.45 16.16 -0.17
C VAL A 190 -0.78 17.51 0.02
N GLN A 191 -1.49 18.58 -0.37
CA GLN A 191 -1.03 19.95 -0.17
C GLN A 191 -1.59 20.50 1.14
N THR A 192 -0.69 20.89 2.05
CA THR A 192 -1.01 21.58 3.30
C THR A 192 -0.21 22.89 3.37
N THR A 193 0.52 23.13 4.47
CA THR A 193 1.61 24.12 4.50
C THR A 193 2.82 23.71 3.68
N ARG A 194 3.02 22.40 3.51
CA ARG A 194 3.97 21.79 2.57
C ARG A 194 3.27 20.69 1.78
N ASN A 195 3.83 20.33 0.64
CA ASN A 195 3.39 19.18 -0.13
C ASN A 195 3.97 17.91 0.47
N TYR A 196 3.12 16.94 0.78
CA TYR A 196 3.54 15.64 1.31
C TYR A 196 3.08 14.51 0.41
N VAL A 197 3.98 13.57 0.13
CA VAL A 197 3.64 12.29 -0.48
C VAL A 197 3.33 11.26 0.61
N HIS A 198 2.24 10.53 0.42
CA HIS A 198 1.72 9.51 1.32
C HIS A 198 1.70 8.14 0.66
N ASN A 199 1.77 7.11 1.52
CA ASN A 199 1.83 5.70 1.14
C ASN A 199 2.93 5.46 0.10
N VAL A 200 4.16 5.45 0.59
CA VAL A 200 5.37 5.51 -0.24
C VAL A 200 6.03 4.14 -0.29
N THR A 201 6.45 3.71 -1.47
CA THR A 201 7.26 2.50 -1.67
C THR A 201 8.50 2.83 -2.48
N ARG A 202 9.66 2.31 -2.06
CA ARG A 202 10.90 2.47 -2.81
C ARG A 202 10.87 1.61 -4.07
N ILE A 203 11.40 2.15 -5.16
CA ILE A 203 11.52 1.44 -6.44
C ILE A 203 12.91 1.69 -7.05
N ASP A 204 13.28 0.89 -8.04
CA ASP A 204 14.37 1.24 -8.94
C ASP A 204 13.86 2.21 -10.02
N TYR A 205 14.60 3.29 -10.25
CA TYR A 205 14.26 4.26 -11.30
C TYR A 205 14.23 3.62 -12.69
N LEU A 206 15.10 2.65 -12.96
CA LEU A 206 15.18 1.98 -14.26
C LEU A 206 13.90 1.21 -14.61
N TRP A 207 13.13 0.77 -13.60
CA TRP A 207 11.84 0.12 -13.83
C TRP A 207 10.82 1.06 -14.48
N LEU A 208 10.92 2.38 -14.30
CA LEU A 208 10.00 3.32 -14.92
C LEU A 208 10.19 3.37 -16.44
N ALA A 209 11.44 3.38 -16.90
CA ALA A 209 11.76 3.32 -18.32
C ALA A 209 11.34 1.98 -18.94
N GLU A 210 11.48 0.89 -18.19
CA GLU A 210 11.09 -0.46 -18.62
C GLU A 210 9.55 -0.63 -18.70
N LEU A 211 8.83 -0.20 -17.65
CA LEU A 211 7.42 -0.52 -17.44
C LEU A 211 6.46 0.57 -17.95
N ALA A 212 6.96 1.78 -18.16
CA ALA A 212 6.21 2.90 -18.73
C ALA A 212 7.06 3.68 -19.76
N PRO A 213 7.59 3.02 -20.81
CA PRO A 213 8.45 3.64 -21.81
C PRO A 213 7.79 4.84 -22.51
N GLN A 214 6.47 4.83 -22.68
CA GLN A 214 5.71 5.95 -23.25
C GLN A 214 5.88 7.27 -22.48
N CYS A 215 6.29 7.22 -21.21
CA CYS A 215 6.52 8.39 -20.36
C CYS A 215 7.98 8.59 -19.98
N TYR A 216 8.80 7.52 -20.00
CA TYR A 216 10.15 7.53 -19.44
C TYR A 216 11.24 7.06 -20.41
N ALA A 217 10.91 6.66 -21.64
CA ALA A 217 11.92 6.40 -22.65
C ALA A 217 12.69 7.71 -22.93
N LEU A 218 14.02 7.61 -22.92
CA LEU A 218 14.86 8.67 -23.47
C LEU A 218 14.47 8.80 -24.94
N LYS A 219 13.97 9.97 -25.35
CA LYS A 219 13.91 10.28 -26.78
C LYS A 219 15.35 10.33 -27.25
N ASP A 220 15.75 9.37 -28.07
CA ASP A 220 16.98 9.49 -28.85
C ASP A 220 16.88 10.80 -29.63
N ASN A 221 17.73 11.77 -29.26
CA ASN A 221 17.93 13.01 -30.01
C ASN A 221 18.88 12.74 -31.17
#